data_AF-A0A0M4MUK1-F1
#
_entry.id   AF-A0A0M4MUK1-F1
#
_cell.length_a   1.000
_cell.length_b   1.000
_cell.length_c   1.000
_cell.angle_alpha   90.00
_cell.angle_beta   90.00
_cell.angle_gamma   90.00
#
_symmetry.space_group_name_H-M   'P 1'
#
loop_
_entity.id
_entity.type
_entity.pdbx_description
1 polymer ?
#
loop_
_entity_poly.entity_id
_entity_poly.type
_entity_poly.pdbx_seq_one_letter_code
_entity_poly.pdbx_strand_id
1 'polypeptide(L)' 'MKFRNLAAATAALSLAASPAVAEAALDRGAAPVEGASELGGDGNGSGIILAILAAAAIIAGIVIAAGSGGDDDPISA' A
#
# COMPACT_ATOMS: atom_id res chain seq x y z
N MET A 1 5.65 24.04 -13.27
CA MET A 1 5.41 22.57 -13.28
C MET A 1 6.27 21.82 -12.26
N LYS A 2 7.59 22.05 -12.19
CA LYS A 2 8.52 21.29 -11.33
C LYS A 2 8.20 21.34 -9.83
N PHE A 3 7.92 22.52 -9.26
CA PHE A 3 7.61 22.67 -7.82
C PHE A 3 6.26 22.06 -7.40
N ARG A 4 5.25 22.14 -8.27
CA ARG A 4 3.94 21.50 -8.02
C ARG A 4 4.06 19.98 -8.03
N ASN A 5 4.87 19.43 -8.95
CA ASN A 5 5.12 18.00 -9.02
C ASN A 5 5.95 17.52 -7.81
N LEU A 6 6.89 18.34 -7.34
CA LEU A 6 7.65 18.04 -6.12
C LEU A 6 6.74 18.00 -4.89
N ALA A 7 5.87 19.00 -4.70
CA ALA A 7 4.93 19.04 -3.59
C ALA A 7 3.93 17.87 -3.63
N ALA A 8 3.43 17.52 -4.83
CA ALA A 8 2.55 16.37 -5.01
C ALA A 8 3.27 15.04 -4.70
N ALA A 9 4.53 14.90 -5.11
CA ALA A 9 5.34 13.71 -4.82
C ALA A 9 5.61 13.57 -3.31
N THR A 10 5.93 14.65 -2.61
CA THR A 10 6.14 14.62 -1.16
C THR A 10 4.85 14.30 -0.41
N ALA A 11 3.71 14.86 -0.83
CA ALA A 11 2.40 14.56 -0.25
C ALA A 11 2.00 13.09 -0.47
N ALA A 12 2.20 12.57 -1.68
CA ALA A 12 1.95 11.17 -2.00
C ALA A 12 2.85 10.23 -1.20
N LEU A 13 4.14 10.55 -1.06
CA LEU A 13 5.08 9.78 -0.23
C LEU A 13 4.70 9.82 1.26
N SER A 14 4.26 10.97 1.77
CA SER A 14 3.84 11.09 3.17
C SER A 14 2.56 10.30 3.45
N LEU A 15 1.63 10.25 2.48
CA LEU A 15 0.41 9.45 2.60
C LEU A 15 0.71 7.95 2.49
N ALA A 16 1.63 7.56 1.60
CA ALA A 16 2.07 6.18 1.45
C ALA A 16 2.88 5.66 2.65
N ALA A 17 3.61 6.54 3.35
CA ALA A 17 4.35 6.20 4.57
C ALA A 17 3.47 6.21 5.84
N SER A 18 2.27 6.77 5.77
CA SER A 18 1.36 6.87 6.93
C SER A 18 1.07 5.53 7.63
N PRO A 19 0.90 4.39 6.93
CA PRO A 19 0.67 3.10 7.60
C PRO A 19 1.89 2.65 8.42
N ALA A 20 3.10 2.73 7.84
CA ALA A 20 4.33 2.32 8.52
C ALA A 20 4.63 3.19 9.76
N VAL A 21 4.31 4.48 9.70
CA VAL A 21 4.41 5.39 10.86
C VAL A 21 3.34 5.07 11.91
N ALA A 22 2.14 4.68 11.51
CA ALA A 22 1.08 4.27 12.44
C ALA A 22 1.41 2.96 13.15
N GLU A 23 2.03 1.99 12.47
CA GLU A 23 2.52 0.77 13.11
C GLU A 23 3.65 1.06 14.11
N ALA A 24 4.59 1.94 13.78
CA ALA A 24 5.69 2.32 14.67
C ALA A 24 5.24 3.11 15.92
N ALA A 25 4.12 3.83 15.84
CA ALA A 25 3.58 4.63 16.95
C ALA A 25 2.67 3.84 17.90
N LEU A 26 2.27 2.63 17.53
CA LEU A 26 1.29 1.82 18.26
C LEU A 26 1.94 0.54 18.82
N ASP A 27 2.90 0.69 19.73
CA ASP A 27 3.37 -0.41 20.59
C ASP A 27 2.36 -0.73 21.70
N ARG A 28 1.10 -1.01 21.33
CA ARG A 28 0.16 -1.70 22.21
C ARG A 28 0.24 -3.17 21.87
N GLY A 29 1.05 -3.90 22.63
CA GLY A 29 1.09 -5.36 22.58
C GLY A 29 -0.32 -5.92 22.70
N ALA A 30 -0.83 -6.52 21.62
CA ALA A 30 -2.08 -7.25 21.65
C ALA A 30 -1.91 -8.45 22.58
N ALA A 31 -2.83 -8.64 23.52
CA ALA A 31 -2.86 -9.85 24.32
C ALA A 31 -3.02 -11.07 23.38
N PRO A 32 -2.25 -12.15 23.57
CA PRO A 32 -2.39 -13.34 22.74
C PRO A 32 -3.83 -13.85 22.79
N VAL A 33 -4.53 -13.84 21.66
CA VAL A 33 -5.86 -14.44 21.55
C VAL A 33 -5.66 -15.91 21.17
N GLU A 34 -6.12 -16.83 22.01
CA GLU A 34 -6.24 -18.25 21.64
C GLU A 34 -7.21 -18.34 20.45
N GLY A 35 -6.66 -18.53 19.24
CA GLY A 35 -7.40 -18.45 17.98
C GLY A 35 -6.93 -17.36 17.01
N ALA A 36 -5.74 -16.79 17.19
CA ALA A 36 -5.12 -15.93 16.19
C ALA A 36 -5.10 -16.63 14.81
N SER A 37 -5.59 -15.91 13.80
CA SER A 37 -5.84 -16.45 12.45
C SER A 37 -4.57 -17.12 11.89
N GLU A 38 -4.66 -18.41 11.50
CA GLU A 38 -3.56 -19.16 10.84
C GLU A 38 -3.13 -18.52 9.50
N LEU A 39 -3.90 -17.58 8.97
CA LEU A 39 -3.53 -16.73 7.84
C LEU A 39 -2.41 -15.73 8.19
N GLY A 40 -2.26 -15.35 9.47
CA GLY A 40 -1.27 -14.37 9.93
C GLY A 40 -0.25 -14.89 10.94
N GLY A 41 -0.45 -16.07 11.54
CA GLY A 41 0.40 -16.60 12.62
C GLY A 41 1.29 -17.77 12.21
N ASP A 42 2.61 -17.61 12.37
CA ASP A 42 3.69 -18.60 12.55
C ASP A 42 3.85 -19.78 11.56
N GLY A 43 2.94 -19.97 10.61
CA GLY A 43 3.02 -20.96 9.55
C GLY A 43 3.72 -20.39 8.33
N ASN A 44 4.99 -20.75 8.15
CA ASN A 44 5.95 -20.34 7.11
C ASN A 44 5.47 -20.32 5.62
N GLY A 45 4.21 -20.69 5.32
CA GLY A 45 3.65 -20.68 3.97
C GLY A 45 2.59 -19.61 3.71
N SER A 46 1.68 -19.35 4.65
CA SER A 46 0.51 -18.49 4.41
C SER A 46 0.88 -17.02 4.32
N GLY A 47 1.74 -16.55 5.22
CA GLY A 47 2.20 -15.16 5.25
C GLY A 47 2.98 -14.75 3.98
N ILE A 48 3.76 -15.68 3.40
CA ILE A 48 4.52 -15.42 2.17
C ILE A 48 3.56 -15.25 0.98
N ILE A 49 2.53 -16.10 0.88
CA ILE A 49 1.54 -16.00 -0.19
C ILE A 49 0.77 -14.67 -0.08
N LEU A 50 0.35 -14.28 1.12
CA LEU A 50 -0.29 -12.99 1.36
C LEU A 50 0.61 -11.81 1.04
N ALA A 51 1.90 -11.88 1.40
CA ALA A 51 2.88 -10.84 1.09
C ALA A 51 3.06 -10.66 -0.42
N ILE A 52 3.17 -11.77 -1.17
CA ILE A 52 3.27 -11.72 -2.64
C ILE A 52 1.98 -11.18 -3.26
N LEU A 53 0.81 -11.63 -2.79
CA LEU A 53 -0.47 -11.14 -3.29
C LEU A 53 -0.65 -9.64 -3.02
N ALA A 54 -0.29 -9.18 -1.83
CA ALA A 54 -0.34 -7.77 -1.46
C ALA A 54 0.61 -6.94 -2.34
N ALA A 55 1.85 -7.40 -2.55
CA ALA A 55 2.80 -6.73 -3.44
C ALA A 55 2.28 -6.65 -4.88
N ALA A 56 1.71 -7.74 -5.40
CA ALA A 56 1.12 -7.78 -6.74
C ALA A 56 -0.08 -6.82 -6.87
N ALA A 57 -0.95 -6.76 -5.85
CA ALA A 57 -2.10 -5.86 -5.82
C ALA A 57 -1.67 -4.38 -5.79
N ILE A 58 -0.62 -4.03 -5.04
CA ILE A 58 -0.05 -2.68 -5.02
C ILE A 58 0.48 -2.32 -6.40
N ILE A 59 1.29 -3.18 -7.02
CA ILE A 59 1.86 -2.93 -8.36
C ILE A 59 0.75 -2.79 -9.41
N ALA A 60 -0.24 -3.68 -9.41
CA ALA A 60 -1.38 -3.62 -10.32
C ALA A 60 -2.20 -2.33 -10.11
N GLY A 61 -2.47 -1.96 -8.86
CA GLY A 61 -3.15 -0.71 -8.52
C GLY A 61 -2.40 0.52 -9.03
N ILE A 62 -1.06 0.53 -8.91
CA ILE A 62 -0.22 1.60 -9.45
C ILE A 62 -0.28 1.65 -10.98
N VAL A 63 -0.18 0.51 -11.67
CA VAL A 63 -0.22 0.46 -13.16
C VAL A 63 -1.56 0.95 -13.71
N ILE A 64 -2.67 0.55 -13.06
CA ILE A 64 -4.01 1.00 -13.43
C ILE A 64 -4.16 2.50 -13.16
N ALA A 65 -3.74 2.98 -11.99
CA ALA A 65 -3.81 4.39 -11.62
C ALA A 65 -2.86 5.28 -12.45
N ALA A 66 -1.74 4.73 -12.91
CA ALA A 66 -0.77 5.42 -13.76
C ALA A 66 -1.20 5.48 -15.24
N GLY A 67 -2.39 5.00 -15.60
CA GLY A 67 -2.97 5.24 -16.91
C GLY A 67 -2.33 4.43 -18.04
N SER A 68 -2.01 3.15 -17.81
CA SER A 68 -1.50 2.28 -18.90
C SER A 68 -2.53 1.91 -19.98
N GLY A 69 -3.70 2.56 -20.00
CA GLY A 69 -4.64 2.59 -21.13
C GLY A 69 -4.67 4.01 -21.68
N GLY A 70 -4.18 4.18 -22.91
CA GLY A 70 -3.93 5.48 -23.55
C GLY A 70 -5.17 6.25 -23.95
N ASP A 71 -5.97 6.68 -22.98
CA ASP A 71 -7.02 7.69 -23.17
C ASP A 71 -6.66 8.93 -22.34
N ASP A 72 -5.51 9.55 -22.65
CA ASP A 72 -5.22 10.96 -22.34
C ASP A 72 -6.07 11.88 -23.25
N ASP A 73 -7.32 11.51 -23.53
CA ASP A 73 -8.24 12.36 -24.27
C ASP A 73 -8.70 13.49 -23.32
N PRO A 74 -8.43 14.77 -23.63
CA PRO A 74 -8.93 15.86 -22.82
C PRO A 74 -10.46 15.80 -22.76
N ILE A 75 -11.03 15.74 -21.55
CA ILE A 75 -12.48 15.82 -21.30
C ILE A 75 -13.08 17.21 -21.59
N SER A 76 -12.51 17.98 -22.52
CA SER A 76 -13.00 19.30 -22.92
C SER A 76 -12.57 19.62 -24.35
N ALA A 77 -13.52 20.18 -25.11
CA ALA A 77 -13.41 20.56 -26.53
C ALA A 77 -12.58 21.84 -26.76
#